data_AF-A0AAP7GVV9-F1
#
_entry.id   AF-A0AAP7GVV9-F1
#
_cell.length_a   1.000
_cell.length_b   1.000
_cell.length_c   1.000
_cell.angle_alpha   90.00
_cell.angle_beta   90.00
_cell.angle_gamma   90.00
#
_symmetry.space_group_name_H-M   'P 1'
#
loop_
_entity.id
_entity.type
_entity.pdbx_description
1 polymer ?
#
loop_
_entity_poly.entity_id
_entity_poly.type
_entity_poly.pdbx_seq_one_letter_code
_entity_poly.pdbx_strand_id
1 'polypeptide(L)'
;MDFKTILDTLPSIDHLSGLTVLDNGTMVHHIPAVAGKLGSLRVYNALAQEFNGKLDRTSAQKGLQLFAEHTQDARENTGKHPNIDLLLRVIEQDLCYQIEAN
;
A
#
# COMPACT_ATOMS: atom_id res chain seq x y z
N MET A 1 -17.34 -5.19 2.26
CA MET A 1 -16.90 -4.49 3.49
C MET A 1 -16.35 -3.15 3.04
N ASP A 2 -16.63 -2.09 3.79
CA ASP A 2 -16.02 -0.78 3.54
C ASP A 2 -14.54 -0.78 3.98
N PHE A 3 -13.79 0.24 3.58
CA PHE A 3 -12.37 0.36 3.88
C PHE A 3 -12.11 0.36 5.40
N LYS A 4 -12.97 1.03 6.17
CA LYS A 4 -12.84 1.12 7.62
C LYS A 4 -12.94 -0.25 8.29
N THR A 5 -13.94 -1.04 7.92
CA THR A 5 -14.13 -2.40 8.45
C THR A 5 -12.95 -3.30 8.09
N ILE A 6 -12.41 -3.17 6.87
CA ILE A 6 -11.22 -3.93 6.45
C ILE A 6 -10.02 -3.54 7.30
N LEU A 7 -9.77 -2.24 7.49
CA LEU A 7 -8.65 -1.76 8.30
C LEU A 7 -8.64 -2.40 9.68
N ASP A 8 -9.78 -2.51 10.35
CA ASP A 8 -9.87 -3.10 11.70
C ASP A 8 -9.42 -4.56 11.78
N THR A 9 -9.38 -5.27 10.65
CA THR A 9 -8.89 -6.66 10.55
C THR A 9 -7.39 -6.79 10.29
N LEU A 10 -6.72 -5.69 9.90
CA LEU A 10 -5.30 -5.72 9.53
C LEU A 10 -4.38 -5.64 10.77
N PRO A 11 -3.12 -6.06 10.68
CA PRO A 11 -2.14 -5.93 11.75
C PRO A 11 -2.03 -4.48 12.27
N SER A 12 -1.71 -4.31 13.55
CA SER A 12 -1.40 -2.97 14.10
C SER A 12 -0.10 -2.41 13.52
N ILE A 13 -0.01 -1.07 13.48
CA ILE A 13 1.15 -0.29 13.03
C ILE A 13 1.74 0.57 14.14
N ASP A 14 1.36 0.36 15.41
CA ASP A 14 1.80 1.20 16.54
C ASP A 14 3.33 1.20 16.75
N HIS A 15 4.02 0.18 16.24
CA HIS A 15 5.47 0.04 16.29
C HIS A 15 6.20 0.68 15.10
N LEU A 16 5.47 1.14 14.07
CA LEU A 16 6.06 1.68 12.85
C LEU A 16 6.18 3.20 12.91
N SER A 17 7.34 3.68 12.48
CA SER A 17 7.60 5.10 12.17
C SER A 17 7.23 5.44 10.72
N GLY A 18 7.18 4.42 9.85
CA GLY A 18 6.77 4.54 8.47
C GLY A 18 7.15 3.31 7.66
N LEU A 19 7.09 3.43 6.36
CA LEU A 19 7.42 2.36 5.44
C LEU A 19 7.94 2.94 4.12
N THR A 20 8.88 2.25 3.51
CA THR A 20 9.55 2.67 2.28
C THR A 20 9.35 1.61 1.21
N VAL A 21 9.12 2.05 -0.02
CA VAL A 21 9.08 1.17 -1.20
C VAL A 21 10.35 1.40 -1.99
N LEU A 22 11.06 0.32 -2.28
CA LEU A 22 12.35 0.29 -2.96
C LEU A 22 12.22 -0.38 -4.33
N ASP A 23 12.86 0.22 -5.33
CA ASP A 23 13.18 -0.40 -6.61
C ASP A 23 14.67 -0.75 -6.61
N ASN A 24 14.99 -2.05 -6.52
CA ASN A 24 16.38 -2.53 -6.50
C ASN A 24 17.27 -1.79 -5.49
N GLY A 25 16.75 -1.55 -4.28
CA GLY A 25 17.45 -0.84 -3.20
C GLY A 25 17.35 0.69 -3.26
N THR A 26 16.75 1.27 -4.31
CA THR A 26 16.53 2.72 -4.44
C THR A 26 15.13 3.08 -3.96
N MET A 27 14.99 4.02 -3.04
CA MET A 27 13.68 4.49 -2.59
C MET A 27 12.90 5.17 -3.72
N VAL A 28 11.72 4.64 -4.03
CA VAL A 28 10.79 5.19 -5.02
C VAL A 28 9.51 5.76 -4.39
N HIS A 29 9.19 5.36 -3.16
CA HIS A 29 8.02 5.87 -2.43
C HIS A 29 8.20 5.76 -0.91
N HIS A 30 7.52 6.61 -0.15
CA HIS A 30 7.55 6.57 1.31
C HIS A 30 6.17 6.88 1.92
N ILE A 31 5.78 6.11 2.94
CA ILE A 31 4.54 6.27 3.69
C ILE A 31 4.89 6.52 5.16
N PRO A 32 4.83 7.78 5.63
CA PRO A 32 5.14 8.12 7.02
C PRO A 32 3.99 7.78 7.96
N ALA A 33 4.30 7.50 9.24
CA ALA A 33 3.31 7.31 10.31
C ALA A 33 2.74 8.66 10.80
N VAL A 34 1.92 9.29 9.97
CA VAL A 34 1.26 10.58 10.26
C VAL A 34 -0.24 10.52 10.01
N ALA A 35 -0.98 11.43 10.67
CA ALA A 35 -2.42 11.58 10.47
C ALA A 35 -2.76 11.75 8.98
N GLY A 36 -3.81 11.07 8.52
CA GLY A 36 -4.20 11.02 7.11
C GLY A 36 -3.44 10.01 6.25
N LYS A 37 -2.35 9.39 6.74
CA LYS A 37 -1.61 8.32 6.02
C LYS A 37 -1.68 6.96 6.71
N LEU A 38 -2.15 6.90 7.96
CA LEU A 38 -2.22 5.68 8.78
C LEU A 38 -2.96 4.52 8.10
N GLY A 39 -4.05 4.80 7.37
CA GLY A 39 -4.81 3.77 6.65
C GLY A 39 -3.94 3.07 5.58
N SER A 40 -3.26 3.85 4.74
CA SER A 40 -2.35 3.27 3.74
C SER A 40 -1.14 2.59 4.39
N LEU A 41 -0.60 3.15 5.48
CA LEU A 41 0.50 2.53 6.20
C LEU A 41 0.10 1.14 6.72
N ARG A 42 -1.11 0.99 7.26
CA ARG A 42 -1.64 -0.30 7.74
C ARG A 42 -1.85 -1.30 6.61
N VAL A 43 -2.35 -0.86 5.45
CA VAL A 43 -2.47 -1.71 4.25
C VAL A 43 -1.10 -2.18 3.77
N TYR A 44 -0.14 -1.27 3.62
CA TYR A 44 1.19 -1.63 3.12
C TYR A 44 1.97 -2.52 4.11
N ASN A 45 1.82 -2.32 5.42
CA ASN A 45 2.35 -3.24 6.43
C ASN A 45 1.75 -4.64 6.29
N ALA A 46 0.43 -4.76 6.11
CA ALA A 46 -0.22 -6.05 5.88
C ALA A 46 0.32 -6.75 4.63
N LEU A 47 0.52 -6.02 3.54
CA LEU A 47 1.13 -6.56 2.31
C LEU A 47 2.57 -7.00 2.55
N ALA A 48 3.37 -6.22 3.27
CA ALA A 48 4.75 -6.60 3.61
C ALA A 48 4.79 -7.92 4.39
N GLN A 49 3.89 -8.09 5.38
CA GLN A 49 3.82 -9.31 6.18
C GLN A 49 3.31 -10.51 5.38
N GLU A 50 2.29 -10.34 4.53
CA GLU A 50 1.69 -11.43 3.75
C GLU A 50 2.60 -11.91 2.60
N PHE A 51 3.35 -11.00 1.98
CA PHE A 51 4.15 -11.27 0.78
C PHE A 51 5.66 -11.18 1.00
N ASN A 52 6.12 -11.27 2.26
CA ASN A 52 7.54 -11.18 2.63
C ASN A 52 8.23 -9.93 2.04
N GLY A 53 7.56 -8.78 2.14
CA GLY A 53 8.03 -7.50 1.64
C GLY A 53 7.94 -7.33 0.12
N LYS A 54 7.49 -8.33 -0.65
CA LYS A 54 7.40 -8.17 -2.11
C LYS A 54 6.18 -7.33 -2.50
N LEU A 55 6.40 -6.34 -3.37
CA LEU A 55 5.34 -5.58 -4.04
C LEU A 55 5.41 -5.80 -5.56
N ASP A 56 4.58 -6.71 -6.04
CA ASP A 56 4.42 -7.13 -7.42
C ASP A 56 2.94 -7.11 -7.83
N ARG A 57 2.62 -7.55 -9.05
CA ARG A 57 1.23 -7.61 -9.54
C ARG A 57 0.26 -8.29 -8.55
N THR A 58 0.68 -9.39 -7.91
CA THR A 58 -0.16 -10.19 -7.01
C THR A 58 -0.48 -9.42 -5.72
N SER A 59 0.55 -8.94 -5.04
CA SER A 59 0.40 -8.15 -3.81
C SER A 59 -0.26 -6.80 -4.05
N ALA A 60 -0.02 -6.16 -5.21
CA ALA A 60 -0.71 -4.94 -5.59
C ALA A 60 -2.22 -5.16 -5.81
N GLN A 61 -2.62 -6.26 -6.47
CA GLN A 61 -4.03 -6.61 -6.61
C GLN A 61 -4.70 -6.84 -5.25
N LYS A 62 -4.02 -7.52 -4.33
CA LYS A 62 -4.49 -7.67 -2.95
C LYS A 62 -4.64 -6.32 -2.26
N GLY A 63 -3.66 -5.42 -2.40
CA GLY A 63 -3.73 -4.07 -1.85
C GLY A 63 -4.94 -3.28 -2.36
N LEU A 64 -5.23 -3.35 -3.66
CA LEU A 64 -6.43 -2.71 -4.24
C LEU A 64 -7.74 -3.27 -3.65
N GLN A 65 -7.80 -4.57 -3.34
CA GLN A 65 -8.96 -5.13 -2.64
C GLN A 65 -9.06 -4.59 -1.21
N LEU A 66 -7.93 -4.45 -0.52
CA LEU A 66 -7.89 -3.90 0.85
C LEU A 66 -8.31 -2.43 0.92
N PHE A 67 -8.04 -1.64 -0.13
CA PHE A 67 -8.49 -0.26 -0.24
C PHE A 67 -9.99 -0.09 -0.56
N ALA A 68 -10.70 -1.18 -0.89
CA ALA A 68 -12.14 -1.23 -1.12
C ALA A 68 -12.66 -0.07 -2.00
N GLU A 69 -13.61 0.73 -1.50
CA GLU A 69 -14.24 1.83 -2.25
C GLU A 69 -13.23 2.88 -2.76
N HIS A 70 -12.08 3.05 -2.10
CA HIS A 70 -11.05 4.00 -2.53
C HIS A 70 -10.33 3.58 -3.81
N THR A 71 -10.34 2.29 -4.14
CA THR A 71 -9.77 1.81 -5.40
C THR A 71 -10.53 2.36 -6.60
N GLN A 72 -11.86 2.41 -6.53
CA GLN A 72 -12.65 2.97 -7.61
C GLN A 72 -12.42 4.48 -7.75
N ASP A 73 -12.39 5.20 -6.62
CA ASP A 73 -12.10 6.64 -6.61
C ASP A 73 -10.72 6.97 -7.18
N ALA A 74 -9.69 6.14 -6.93
CA ALA A 74 -8.36 6.30 -7.53
C ALA A 74 -8.34 6.07 -9.05
N ARG A 75 -9.13 5.12 -9.55
CA ARG A 75 -9.27 4.88 -11.00
C ARG A 75 -9.94 6.04 -11.71
N GLU A 76 -10.92 6.66 -11.07
CA GLU A 76 -11.67 7.80 -11.63
C GLU A 76 -10.90 9.13 -11.48
N ASN A 77 -10.07 9.24 -10.45
CA ASN A 77 -9.35 10.47 -10.09
C ASN A 77 -7.84 10.22 -9.92
N THR A 78 -7.15 9.93 -11.03
CA THR A 78 -5.70 9.66 -11.03
C THR A 78 -4.91 10.76 -10.32
N GLY A 79 -4.03 10.38 -9.39
CA GLY A 79 -3.20 11.30 -8.62
C GLY A 79 -3.80 11.74 -7.28
N LYS A 80 -5.09 11.47 -7.03
CA LYS A 80 -5.75 11.77 -5.75
C LYS A 80 -5.26 10.87 -4.62
N HIS A 81 -4.87 9.63 -4.94
CA HIS A 81 -4.53 8.58 -3.97
C HIS A 81 -3.15 8.01 -4.27
N PRO A 82 -2.05 8.72 -3.95
CA PRO A 82 -0.71 8.34 -4.39
C PRO A 82 -0.29 6.91 -4.01
N ASN A 83 -0.81 6.39 -2.89
CA ASN A 83 -0.55 5.01 -2.46
C ASN A 83 -1.34 3.99 -3.28
N ILE A 84 -2.57 4.30 -3.70
CA ILE A 84 -3.37 3.41 -4.56
C ILE A 84 -2.88 3.52 -6.01
N ASP A 85 -2.53 4.73 -6.44
CA ASP A 85 -1.94 5.00 -7.76
C ASP A 85 -0.64 4.22 -7.97
N LEU A 86 0.18 4.06 -6.92
CA LEU A 86 1.38 3.21 -6.97
C LEU A 86 1.03 1.74 -7.23
N LEU A 87 0.01 1.18 -6.56
CA LEU A 87 -0.44 -0.20 -6.79
C LEU A 87 -0.98 -0.40 -8.21
N LEU A 88 -1.75 0.57 -8.72
CA LEU A 88 -2.25 0.56 -10.09
C LEU A 88 -1.09 0.54 -11.09
N ARG A 89 -0.08 1.39 -10.87
CA ARG A 89 1.14 1.42 -11.71
C ARG A 89 1.91 0.10 -11.68
N VAL A 90 2.06 -0.51 -10.51
CA VAL A 90 2.72 -1.83 -10.36
C VAL A 90 2.04 -2.88 -11.22
N ILE A 91 0.70 -2.89 -11.25
CA ILE A 91 -0.07 -3.83 -12.06
C ILE A 91 0.03 -3.51 -13.56
N GLU A 92 -0.11 -2.23 -13.94
CA GLU A 92 -0.12 -1.80 -15.33
C GLU A 92 1.23 -2.03 -16.01
N GLN A 93 2.33 -1.76 -15.31
CA GLN A 93 3.68 -1.81 -15.85
C GLN A 93 4.44 -3.09 -15.46
N ASP A 94 3.79 -4.03 -14.78
CA ASP A 94 4.36 -5.29 -14.30
C ASP A 94 5.64 -5.10 -13.47
N LEU A 95 5.62 -4.10 -12.58
CA LEU A 95 6.77 -3.72 -11.76
C LEU A 95 6.92 -4.68 -10.57
N CYS A 96 8.15 -4.77 -10.06
CA CYS A 96 8.45 -5.51 -8.84
C CYS A 96 9.31 -4.63 -7.93
N TYR A 97 8.78 -4.33 -6.75
CA TYR A 97 9.41 -3.53 -5.71
C TYR A 97 9.50 -4.32 -4.41
N GLN A 98 10.21 -3.73 -3.45
CA GLN A 98 10.32 -4.23 -2.09
C GLN A 98 9.75 -3.20 -1.11
N ILE A 99 9.01 -3.68 -0.12
CA ILE A 99 8.44 -2.93 0.98
C ILE A 99 9.33 -3.15 2.20
N GLU A 100 9.84 -2.07 2.79
CA GLU A 100 10.60 -2.09 4.03
C GLU A 100 9.90 -1.24 5.09
N ALA A 101 9.44 -1.89 6.16
CA ALA A 101 8.81 -1.22 7.30
C ALA A 101 9.87 -0.78 8.31
N ASN A 102 9.74 0.44 8.82
CA ASN A 102 10.73 1.11 9.68
C ASN A 102 10.15 1.50 11.05
#